data_AF-A0A432SZ17-F1
#
_entry.id   AF-A0A432SZ17-F1
#
_cell.length_a   1.000
_cell.length_b   1.000
_cell.length_c   1.000
_cell.angle_alpha   90.00
_cell.angle_beta   90.00
_cell.angle_gamma   90.00
#
_symmetry.space_group_name_H-M   'P 1'
#
loop_
_entity.id
_entity.type
_entity.pdbx_description
1 polymer ?
#
loop_
_entity_poly.entity_id
_entity_poly.type
_entity_poly.pdbx_seq_one_letter_code
_entity_poly.pdbx_strand_id
1 'polypeptide(L)'
;YIIVALIASRANFSELSQAPLYIFAGFIIISIHILFMLLFAKLFHLDLFSLGIASLANIGGIASAPILASAYSKALIPIGVLMAMIGYIVGTFGGLMVGVVLSKIAL
;
A
#
# COMPACT_ATOMS: atom_id res chain seq x y z
N TYR A 1 -0.05 -7.67 -15.15
CA TYR A 1 0.97 -6.62 -15.36
C TYR A 1 0.70 -5.67 -16.52
N ILE A 2 0.10 -6.09 -17.64
CA ILE A 2 -0.22 -5.18 -18.77
C ILE A 2 -1.04 -3.96 -18.32
N ILE A 3 -2.04 -4.14 -17.46
CA ILE A 3 -2.86 -3.02 -16.93
C ILE A 3 -1.99 -2.00 -16.17
N VAL A 4 -1.09 -2.46 -15.30
CA VAL A 4 -0.19 -1.59 -14.53
C VAL A 4 0.72 -0.79 -15.47
N ALA A 5 1.27 -1.45 -16.50
CA ALA A 5 2.08 -0.78 -17.52
C ALA A 5 1.29 0.27 -18.30
N LEU A 6 0.03 -0.01 -18.62
CA LEU A 6 -0.88 0.89 -19.32
C LEU A 6 -1.36 2.07 -18.46
N ILE A 7 -1.46 1.91 -17.14
CA ILE A 7 -1.70 3.02 -16.21
C ILE A 7 -0.45 3.91 -16.17
N ALA A 8 0.73 3.32 -16.00
CA ALA A 8 2.00 4.04 -15.94
C ALA A 8 2.31 4.77 -17.26
N SER A 9 1.99 4.20 -18.42
CA SER A 9 2.24 4.84 -19.72
C SER A 9 1.41 6.10 -19.96
N ARG A 10 0.34 6.31 -19.19
CA ARG A 10 -0.48 7.54 -19.24
C ARG A 10 -0.02 8.59 -18.23
N ALA A 11 0.93 8.27 -17.36
CA ALA A 11 1.42 9.21 -16.35
C ALA A 11 2.21 10.34 -17.04
N ASN A 12 1.82 11.58 -16.76
CA ASN A 12 2.51 12.75 -17.26
C ASN A 12 3.44 13.32 -16.20
N PHE A 13 4.75 13.20 -16.42
CA PHE A 13 5.75 13.67 -15.45
C PHE A 13 5.82 15.19 -15.32
N SER A 14 5.27 15.97 -16.28
CA SER A 14 5.19 17.41 -16.12
C SER A 14 4.18 17.83 -15.04
N GLU A 15 3.17 17.01 -14.75
CA GLU A 15 2.18 17.26 -13.69
C GLU A 15 2.75 17.00 -12.29
N LEU A 16 3.82 16.20 -12.19
CA LEU A 16 4.51 15.94 -10.93
C LEU A 16 5.06 17.23 -10.31
N SER A 17 5.66 18.11 -11.12
CA SER A 17 6.20 19.39 -10.65
C SER A 17 5.13 20.41 -10.28
N GLN A 18 3.90 20.23 -10.77
CA GLN A 18 2.74 21.09 -10.47
C GLN A 18 2.06 20.72 -9.15
N ALA A 19 2.33 19.52 -8.63
CA ALA A 19 1.68 18.97 -7.45
C ALA A 19 2.67 18.59 -6.31
N PRO A 20 3.64 19.46 -5.96
CA PRO A 20 4.71 19.09 -5.02
C PRO A 20 4.19 18.72 -3.62
N LEU A 21 3.07 19.32 -3.21
CA LEU A 21 2.45 19.03 -1.92
C LEU A 21 1.94 17.58 -1.84
N TYR A 22 1.39 17.05 -2.94
CA TYR A 22 0.89 15.67 -3.01
C TYR A 22 2.03 14.65 -2.98
N ILE A 23 3.16 14.96 -3.63
CA ILE A 23 4.37 14.13 -3.54
C ILE A 23 4.87 14.07 -2.10
N PHE A 24 4.96 15.22 -1.44
CA PHE A 24 5.40 15.29 -0.06
C PHE A 24 4.45 14.54 0.90
N ALA A 25 3.14 14.67 0.70
CA ALA A 25 2.15 13.87 1.43
C ALA A 25 2.36 12.37 1.22
N GLY A 26 2.67 11.93 0.00
CA GLY A 26 3.03 10.54 -0.30
C GLY A 26 4.22 10.05 0.52
N PHE A 27 5.30 10.84 0.62
CA PHE A 27 6.45 10.50 1.47
C PHE A 27 6.09 10.41 2.95
N ILE A 28 5.25 11.31 3.45
CA ILE A 28 4.76 11.26 4.84
C ILE A 28 3.98 9.96 5.07
N ILE A 29 3.05 9.61 4.18
CA ILE A 29 2.23 8.39 4.30
C ILE A 29 3.12 7.15 4.36
N ILE A 30 4.09 7.03 3.46
CA ILE A 30 5.01 5.88 3.44
C ILE A 30 5.90 5.85 4.69
N SER A 31 6.36 7.01 5.16
CA SER A 31 7.16 7.10 6.39
C SER A 31 6.38 6.63 7.62
N ILE A 32 5.12 7.07 7.75
CA ILE A 32 4.21 6.63 8.81
C ILE A 32 3.95 5.12 8.71
N HIS A 33 3.67 4.62 7.49
CA HIS A 33 3.49 3.19 7.26
C HIS A 33 4.69 2.36 7.70
N ILE A 34 5.91 2.76 7.31
CA ILE A 34 7.15 2.08 7.72
C ILE A 34 7.29 2.10 9.25
N LEU A 35 7.03 3.23 9.89
CA LEU A 35 7.11 3.35 11.36
C LEU A 35 6.16 2.36 12.05
N PHE A 36 4.90 2.29 11.61
CA PHE A 36 3.93 1.33 12.14
C PHE A 36 4.34 -0.12 11.88
N MET A 37 4.84 -0.42 10.68
CA MET A 37 5.31 -1.76 10.35
C MET A 37 6.47 -2.19 11.26
N LEU A 38 7.44 -1.31 11.51
CA LEU A 38 8.56 -1.60 12.42
C LEU A 38 8.09 -1.77 13.87
N LEU A 39 7.15 -0.93 14.32
CA LEU A 39 6.54 -1.06 15.64
C LEU A 39 5.86 -2.42 15.81
N PHE A 40 5.03 -2.83 14.85
CA PHE A 40 4.32 -4.11 14.89
C PHE A 40 5.26 -5.31 14.71
N ALA A 41 6.30 -5.18 13.88
CA ALA A 41 7.33 -6.21 13.76
C ALA A 41 7.98 -6.52 15.11
N LYS A 42 8.31 -5.47 15.87
CA LYS A 42 8.91 -5.60 17.20
C LYS A 42 7.92 -6.11 18.24
N LEU A 43 6.67 -5.64 18.21
CA LEU A 43 5.63 -6.02 19.17
C LEU A 43 5.22 -7.50 19.04
N PHE A 44 5.04 -7.98 17.81
CA PHE A 44 4.56 -9.33 17.53
C PHE A 44 5.68 -10.31 17.16
N HIS A 45 6.94 -9.86 17.23
CA HIS A 45 8.11 -10.66 16.84
C HIS A 45 7.97 -11.27 15.44
N LEU A 46 7.51 -10.46 14.48
CA LEU A 46 7.33 -10.91 13.10
C LEU A 46 8.68 -11.06 12.41
N ASP A 47 8.78 -12.10 11.60
CA ASP A 47 9.89 -12.28 10.69
C ASP A 47 9.84 -11.28 9.52
N LEU A 48 10.97 -11.13 8.82
CA LEU A 48 11.11 -10.19 7.70
C LEU A 48 10.29 -10.60 6.46
N PHE A 49 10.02 -11.88 6.23
CA PHE A 49 9.29 -12.34 5.04
C PHE A 49 7.80 -12.00 5.16
N SER A 50 7.18 -12.32 6.30
CA SER A 50 5.81 -11.97 6.67
C SER A 50 5.62 -10.47 6.71
N LEU A 51 6.57 -9.73 7.28
CA LEU A 51 6.53 -8.27 7.32
C LEU A 51 6.57 -7.65 5.91
N GLY A 52 7.46 -8.18 5.05
CA GLY A 52 7.59 -7.74 3.67
C GLY A 52 6.31 -8.00 2.86
N ILE A 53 5.75 -9.22 2.94
CA ILE A 53 4.50 -9.59 2.27
C ILE A 53 3.34 -8.71 2.78
N ALA A 54 3.24 -8.48 4.10
CA ALA A 54 2.22 -7.63 4.69
C ALA A 54 2.34 -6.16 4.24
N SER A 55 3.56 -5.64 4.13
CA SER A 55 3.80 -4.27 3.66
C SER A 55 3.38 -4.12 2.20
N LEU A 56 3.81 -5.05 1.33
CA LEU A 56 3.42 -5.04 -0.07
C LEU A 56 1.93 -5.30 -0.27
N ALA A 57 1.28 -6.07 0.60
CA ALA A 57 -0.17 -6.26 0.55
C ALA A 57 -0.94 -4.94 0.71
N ASN A 58 -0.44 -4.02 1.54
CA ASN A 58 -1.08 -2.73 1.79
C ASN A 58 -0.67 -1.64 0.80
N ILE A 59 0.61 -1.57 0.39
CA ILE A 59 1.13 -0.51 -0.49
C ILE A 59 1.14 -0.94 -1.97
N GLY A 60 1.55 -2.18 -2.26
CA GLY A 60 1.65 -2.72 -3.61
C GLY A 60 0.41 -3.49 -4.08
N GLY A 61 -0.50 -3.83 -3.15
CA GLY A 61 -1.76 -4.53 -3.42
C GLY A 61 -1.61 -5.93 -3.99
N ILE A 62 -2.70 -6.41 -4.60
CA ILE A 62 -2.84 -7.78 -5.14
C ILE A 62 -1.86 -8.05 -6.29
N ALA A 63 -1.39 -7.00 -6.98
CA ALA A 63 -0.41 -7.16 -8.04
C ALA A 63 0.94 -7.62 -7.47
N SER A 64 1.44 -6.96 -6.43
CA SER A 64 2.85 -7.12 -6.01
C SER A 64 3.05 -8.08 -4.83
N ALA A 65 2.10 -8.19 -3.90
CA ALA A 65 2.26 -9.03 -2.71
C ALA A 65 2.41 -10.54 -3.00
N PRO A 66 1.62 -11.15 -3.93
CA PRO A 66 1.75 -12.57 -4.24
C PRO A 66 3.07 -12.90 -4.95
N ILE A 67 3.63 -11.94 -5.70
CA ILE A 67 4.95 -12.10 -6.33
C ILE A 67 6.04 -12.21 -5.27
N LEU A 68 6.08 -11.28 -4.30
CA LEU A 68 7.05 -11.36 -3.23
C LEU A 68 6.87 -12.65 -2.41
N ALA A 69 5.63 -13.03 -2.10
CA ALA A 69 5.35 -14.31 -1.44
C ALA A 69 5.90 -15.51 -2.23
N SER A 70 5.73 -15.52 -3.56
CA SER A 70 6.22 -16.60 -4.43
C SER A 70 7.73 -16.74 -4.44
N ALA A 71 8.47 -15.65 -4.18
CA ALA A 71 9.92 -15.66 -4.08
C ALA A 71 10.41 -16.38 -2.82
N TYR A 72 9.57 -16.47 -1.78
CA TYR A 72 9.87 -17.21 -0.55
C TYR A 72 9.32 -18.64 -0.60
N SER A 73 8.03 -18.81 -0.90
CA SER A 73 7.40 -20.13 -1.03
C SER A 73 6.08 -20.05 -1.79
N LYS A 74 5.82 -21.06 -2.63
CA LYS A 74 4.54 -21.18 -3.35
C LYS A 74 3.33 -21.28 -2.41
N ALA A 75 3.52 -21.82 -1.21
CA ALA A 75 2.45 -21.92 -0.20
C ALA A 75 2.01 -20.55 0.34
N LEU A 76 2.86 -19.52 0.23
CA LEU A 76 2.56 -18.17 0.71
C LEU A 76 1.79 -17.32 -0.32
N ILE A 77 1.70 -17.76 -1.58
CA ILE A 77 1.03 -17.00 -2.65
C ILE A 77 -0.44 -16.72 -2.31
N PRO A 78 -1.26 -17.71 -1.91
CA PRO A 78 -2.66 -17.44 -1.55
C PRO A 78 -2.79 -16.52 -0.34
N ILE A 79 -1.86 -16.62 0.62
CA ILE A 79 -1.80 -15.77 1.81
C ILE A 79 -1.55 -14.31 1.39
N GLY A 80 -0.58 -14.07 0.52
CA GLY A 80 -0.29 -12.74 -0.02
C GLY A 80 -1.48 -12.13 -0.78
N VAL A 81 -2.21 -12.95 -1.56
CA VAL A 81 -3.45 -12.52 -2.24
C VAL A 81 -4.52 -12.11 -1.23
N LEU A 82 -4.80 -12.96 -0.24
CA LEU A 82 -5.84 -12.71 0.77
C LEU A 82 -5.50 -11.48 1.62
N MET A 83 -4.26 -11.34 2.07
CA MET A 83 -3.81 -10.17 2.82
C MET A 83 -4.01 -8.88 2.03
N ALA A 84 -3.67 -8.89 0.73
CA ALA A 84 -3.85 -7.72 -0.12
C ALA A 84 -5.33 -7.38 -0.36
N MET A 85 -6.19 -8.38 -0.52
CA MET A 85 -7.63 -8.17 -0.65
C MET A 85 -8.24 -7.56 0.62
N ILE A 86 -7.86 -8.07 1.80
CA ILE A 86 -8.32 -7.52 3.08
C ILE A 86 -7.84 -6.09 3.26
N GLY A 87 -6.56 -5.83 3.00
CA GLY A 87 -5.99 -4.48 3.03
C GLY A 87 -6.72 -3.52 2.10
N TYR A 88 -7.08 -3.97 0.89
CA TYR A 88 -7.85 -3.17 -0.06
C TYR A 88 -9.25 -2.82 0.47
N ILE A 89 -9.99 -3.80 0.99
CA ILE A 89 -11.32 -3.58 1.56
C ILE A 89 -11.24 -2.56 2.71
N VAL A 90 -10.37 -2.80 3.68
CA VAL A 90 -10.23 -1.93 4.87
C VAL A 90 -9.74 -0.55 4.46
N GLY A 91 -8.75 -0.47 3.58
CA GLY A 91 -8.18 0.79 3.09
C GLY A 91 -9.19 1.62 2.29
N THR A 92 -9.98 1.00 1.42
CA THR A 92 -11.01 1.70 0.64
C THR A 92 -12.08 2.29 1.55
N PHE A 93 -12.68 1.49 2.45
CA PHE A 93 -13.70 2.01 3.35
C PHE A 93 -13.15 3.04 4.34
N GLY A 94 -11.94 2.82 4.87
CA GLY A 94 -11.27 3.80 5.72
C GLY A 94 -10.98 5.11 5.01
N GLY A 95 -10.46 5.06 3.79
CA GLY A 95 -10.18 6.25 2.97
C GLY A 95 -11.45 7.04 2.63
N LEU A 96 -12.53 6.34 2.26
CA LEU A 96 -13.83 6.97 2.02
C LEU A 96 -14.37 7.64 3.29
N MET A 97 -14.25 6.99 4.44
CA MET A 97 -14.65 7.57 5.73
C MET A 97 -13.88 8.86 6.03
N VAL A 98 -12.55 8.85 5.85
CA VAL A 98 -11.71 10.06 6.01
C VAL A 98 -12.16 11.15 5.05
N GLY A 99 -12.44 10.81 3.78
CA GLY A 99 -12.95 11.76 2.79
C GLY A 99 -14.27 12.42 3.23
N VAL A 100 -15.22 11.64 3.75
CA VAL A 100 -16.49 12.15 4.28
C VAL A 100 -16.26 13.06 5.49
N VAL A 101 -15.37 12.68 6.41
CA VAL A 101 -15.06 13.49 7.59
C VAL A 101 -14.42 14.82 7.20
N LEU A 102 -13.41 14.79 6.32
CA LEU A 102 -12.75 16.00 5.83
C LEU A 102 -13.72 16.92 5.07
N SER A 103 -14.60 16.35 4.23
CA SER A 103 -15.62 17.13 3.50
C SER A 103 -16.61 17.83 4.43
N LYS A 104 -16.85 17.32 5.64
CA LYS A 104 -17.71 17.98 6.63
C LYS A 104 -17.01 19.10 7.40
N ILE A 105 -15.68 19.06 7.47
CA ILE A 105 -14.85 20.01 8.23
C ILE A 105 -14.34 21.14 7.32
N ALA A 106 -14.15 20.85 6.03
CA ALA A 106 -13.87 21.84 5.01
C ALA A 106 -15.14 22.69 4.75
N LEU A 107 -15.25 23.82 5.47
CA LEU A 107 -16.26 24.87 5.28
C LEU A 107 -16.14 25.51 3.88
#